data_AF-A0A5C3QGZ5-F1
#
_entry.id   AF-A0A5C3QGZ5-F1
#
_cell.length_a   1.000
_cell.length_b   1.000
_cell.length_c   1.000
_cell.angle_alpha   90.00
_cell.angle_beta   90.00
_cell.angle_gamma   90.00
#
_symmetry.space_group_name_H-M   'P 1'
#
loop_
_entity.id
_entity.type
_entity.pdbx_description
1 polymer ?
#
loop_
_entity_poly.entity_id
_entity_poly.type
_entity_poly.pdbx_seq_one_letter_code
_entity_poly.pdbx_strand_id
1 'polypeptide(L)'
;MSELIRRVNSQPGSPFISSPSARPYSPYLKTSKSLLSKIAPLHATRRTPPPPPPRPPPKKKTKKEIEREEKWEEEVIDGVGGINEWAALAEEERKSMLRAKMEMEMGGWD
;
A
#
# COMPACT_ATOMS: atom_id res chain seq x y z
N MET A 1 -10.49 -26.40 10.56
CA MET A 1 -11.93 -26.43 10.21
C MET A 1 -12.18 -26.96 8.80
N SER A 2 -11.38 -26.55 7.80
CA SER A 2 -11.43 -27.09 6.42
C SER A 2 -11.30 -28.62 6.35
N GLU A 3 -10.35 -29.20 7.09
CA GLU A 3 -10.12 -30.66 7.14
C GLU A 3 -11.31 -31.46 7.68
N LEU A 4 -12.05 -30.90 8.65
CA LEU A 4 -13.23 -31.55 9.23
C LEU A 4 -14.38 -31.60 8.22
N ILE A 5 -14.60 -30.51 7.49
CA ILE A 5 -15.61 -30.40 6.43
C ILE A 5 -15.30 -31.39 5.29
N ARG A 6 -14.02 -31.50 4.90
CA ARG A 6 -13.59 -32.44 3.85
C ARG A 6 -13.87 -33.90 4.23
N ARG A 7 -13.67 -34.25 5.50
CA ARG A 7 -13.87 -35.60 6.03
C ARG A 7 -15.36 -35.98 6.08
N VAL A 8 -16.22 -35.07 6.52
CA VAL A 8 -17.69 -35.28 6.57
C VAL A 8 -18.28 -35.38 5.16
N ASN A 9 -17.77 -34.60 4.20
CA ASN A 9 -18.22 -34.66 2.81
C ASN A 9 -17.74 -35.91 2.05
N SER A 10 -16.73 -36.61 2.57
CA SER A 10 -16.17 -37.82 1.94
C SER A 10 -16.91 -39.12 2.27
N GLN A 11 -17.90 -39.08 3.17
CA GLN A 11 -18.68 -40.26 3.53
C GLN A 11 -19.81 -40.54 2.50
N PRO A 12 -19.99 -41.80 2.08
CA PRO A 12 -21.11 -42.18 1.22
C PRO A 12 -22.42 -41.97 1.99
N GLY A 13 -23.29 -41.08 1.47
CA GLY A 13 -24.52 -40.65 2.13
C GLY A 13 -24.49 -39.23 2.70
N SER A 14 -23.39 -38.49 2.55
CA SER A 14 -23.34 -37.09 2.97
C SER A 14 -24.36 -36.23 2.19
N PRO A 15 -25.23 -35.46 2.86
CA PRO A 15 -26.18 -34.55 2.20
C PRO A 15 -25.49 -33.34 1.55
N PHE A 16 -24.18 -33.19 1.78
CA PHE A 16 -23.34 -32.13 1.23
C PHE A 16 -22.54 -32.56 0.00
N ILE A 17 -22.79 -33.77 -0.54
CA ILE A 17 -22.27 -34.13 -1.85
C ILE A 17 -22.78 -33.07 -2.84
N SER A 18 -21.85 -32.23 -3.29
CA SER A 18 -22.09 -31.32 -4.40
C SER A 18 -22.36 -32.18 -5.62
N SER A 19 -23.64 -32.51 -5.85
CA SER A 19 -24.05 -33.16 -7.08
C SER A 19 -23.58 -32.28 -8.24
N PRO A 20 -22.72 -32.77 -9.15
CA PRO A 20 -22.28 -31.99 -10.30
C PRO A 20 -23.46 -31.61 -11.22
N SER A 21 -24.63 -32.26 -11.04
CA SER A 21 -25.88 -31.97 -11.75
C SER A 21 -26.68 -30.80 -11.18
N ALA A 22 -26.37 -30.30 -9.99
CA ALA A 22 -27.05 -29.17 -9.37
C ALA A 22 -26.16 -27.92 -9.41
N ARG A 23 -25.67 -27.54 -10.59
CA ARG A 23 -25.18 -26.17 -10.77
C ARG A 23 -26.42 -25.27 -10.75
N PRO A 24 -26.65 -24.44 -9.72
CA PRO A 24 -27.79 -23.55 -9.73
C PRO A 24 -27.66 -22.65 -10.96
N TYR A 25 -28.60 -22.72 -11.90
CA TYR A 25 -28.58 -21.84 -13.07
C TYR A 25 -28.84 -20.42 -12.60
N SER A 26 -27.77 -19.69 -12.36
CA SER A 26 -27.81 -18.28 -11.99
C SER A 26 -27.10 -17.48 -13.07
N PRO A 27 -27.73 -16.45 -13.66
CA PRO A 27 -27.08 -15.58 -14.65
C PRO A 27 -25.80 -14.94 -14.08
N TYR A 28 -25.73 -14.82 -12.75
CA TYR A 28 -24.57 -14.32 -12.02
C TYR A 28 -23.36 -15.26 -11.99
N LEU A 29 -23.52 -16.55 -12.36
CA LEU A 29 -22.37 -17.47 -12.42
C LEU A 29 -21.55 -17.32 -13.71
N LYS A 30 -22.14 -16.72 -14.75
CA LYS A 30 -21.44 -16.45 -16.02
C LYS A 30 -20.73 -15.09 -16.02
N THR A 31 -21.00 -14.25 -15.03
CA THR A 31 -20.43 -12.90 -14.95
C THR A 31 -19.21 -12.89 -14.04
N SER A 32 -18.26 -11.99 -14.32
CA SER A 32 -17.04 -11.88 -13.52
C SER A 32 -17.36 -11.38 -12.11
N LYS A 33 -16.57 -11.81 -11.11
CA LYS A 33 -16.69 -11.31 -9.73
C LYS A 33 -16.58 -9.77 -9.65
N SER A 34 -15.79 -9.17 -10.55
CA SER A 34 -15.69 -7.72 -10.71
C SER A 34 -17.01 -7.09 -11.15
N LEU A 35 -17.69 -7.66 -12.16
CA LEU A 35 -18.97 -7.16 -12.63
C LEU A 35 -20.06 -7.31 -11.55
N LEU A 36 -20.10 -8.45 -10.86
CA LEU A 36 -21.01 -8.69 -9.74
C LEU A 36 -20.83 -7.72 -8.58
N SER A 37 -19.59 -7.26 -8.34
CA SER A 37 -19.30 -6.31 -7.26
C SER A 37 -19.89 -4.90 -7.50
N LYS A 38 -20.20 -4.57 -8.76
CA LYS A 38 -20.79 -3.27 -9.14
C LYS A 38 -22.31 -3.25 -9.07
N ILE A 39 -22.94 -4.42 -8.99
CA ILE A 39 -24.39 -4.53 -8.86
C ILE A 39 -24.74 -4.18 -7.41
N ALA A 40 -25.59 -3.16 -7.24
CA ALA A 40 -26.08 -2.78 -5.92
C ALA A 40 -26.68 -4.01 -5.22
N PRO A 41 -26.31 -4.30 -3.95
CA PRO A 41 -26.84 -5.48 -3.28
C PRO A 41 -28.37 -5.39 -3.15
N LEU A 42 -29.09 -6.29 -3.81
CA LEU A 42 -30.56 -6.37 -3.79
C LEU A 42 -31.16 -6.83 -2.44
N HIS A 43 -30.34 -7.07 -1.41
CA HIS A 43 -30.80 -7.56 -0.11
C HIS A 43 -30.55 -6.52 0.98
N ALA A 44 -31.57 -6.19 1.76
CA ALA A 44 -31.52 -5.19 2.84
C ALA A 44 -30.41 -5.42 3.89
N THR A 45 -29.92 -6.66 4.02
CA THR A 45 -28.85 -7.05 4.96
C THR A 45 -27.43 -6.96 4.38
N ARG A 46 -27.27 -6.75 3.06
CA ARG A 46 -25.95 -6.53 2.45
C ARG A 46 -25.63 -5.03 2.46
N ARG A 47 -25.30 -4.51 3.64
CA ARG A 47 -24.69 -3.18 3.77
C ARG A 47 -23.43 -3.18 2.92
N THR A 48 -23.28 -2.20 2.02
CA THR A 48 -22.00 -1.93 1.36
C THR A 48 -20.93 -1.86 2.46
N PRO A 49 -19.80 -2.58 2.34
CA PRO A 49 -18.76 -2.43 3.34
C PRO A 49 -18.40 -0.94 3.43
N PRO A 50 -18.16 -0.41 4.64
CA PRO A 50 -17.77 0.99 4.78
C PRO A 50 -16.52 1.24 3.92
N PRO A 51 -16.38 2.44 3.33
CA PRO A 51 -15.18 2.77 2.59
C PRO A 51 -13.94 2.56 3.47
N PRO A 52 -12.79 2.18 2.87
CA PRO A 52 -11.55 2.04 3.63
C PRO A 52 -11.23 3.37 4.32
N PRO A 53 -10.63 3.35 5.53
CA PRO A 53 -10.23 4.56 6.20
C PRO A 53 -9.20 5.34 5.34
N PRO A 54 -9.15 6.67 5.46
CA PRO A 54 -8.14 7.47 4.77
C PRO A 54 -6.73 7.03 5.18
N ARG A 55 -5.76 7.20 4.26
CA ARG A 55 -4.36 6.93 4.57
C ARG A 55 -3.92 7.78 5.77
N PRO A 56 -3.09 7.24 6.67
CA PRO A 56 -2.56 8.01 7.79
C PRO A 56 -1.75 9.21 7.25
N PRO A 57 -1.71 10.33 7.99
CA PRO A 57 -0.90 11.48 7.61
C PRO A 57 0.59 11.08 7.53
N PRO A 58 1.39 11.77 6.69
CA PRO A 58 2.83 11.58 6.67
C PRO A 58 3.41 11.67 8.09
N LYS A 59 4.30 10.75 8.44
CA LYS A 59 4.96 10.78 9.75
C LYS A 59 5.79 12.06 9.84
N LYS A 60 5.73 12.73 10.98
CA LYS A 60 6.68 13.80 11.29
C LYS A 60 8.08 13.20 11.34
N LYS A 61 9.07 13.89 10.76
CA LYS A 61 10.46 13.46 10.83
C LYS A 61 10.88 13.29 12.28
N THR A 62 11.60 12.21 12.58
CA THR A 62 12.08 11.99 13.94
C THR A 62 13.24 12.94 14.26
N LYS A 63 13.52 13.22 15.55
CA LYS A 63 14.66 14.09 15.94
C LYS A 63 15.98 13.64 15.29
N LYS A 64 16.23 12.33 15.27
CA LYS A 64 17.42 11.72 14.66
C LYS A 64 17.49 11.89 13.15
N GLU A 65 16.34 11.97 12.49
CA GLU A 65 16.25 12.17 11.05
C GLU A 65 16.53 13.63 10.70
N ILE A 66 16.03 14.56 11.51
CA ILE A 66 16.32 15.99 11.37
C ILE A 66 17.80 16.26 11.60
N GLU A 67 18.38 15.75 12.70
CA GLU A 67 19.82 15.92 12.98
C GLU A 67 20.71 15.36 11.85
N ARG A 68 20.26 14.28 11.19
CA ARG A 68 20.97 13.72 10.03
C ARG A 68 20.90 14.63 8.82
N GLU A 69 19.73 15.19 8.53
CA GLU A 69 19.56 16.13 7.43
C GLU A 69 20.35 17.42 7.66
N GLU A 70 20.33 17.97 8.88
CA GLU A 70 21.14 19.14 9.26
C GLU A 70 22.64 18.87 9.05
N LYS A 71 23.13 17.68 9.44
CA LYS A 71 24.52 17.27 9.20
C LYS A 71 24.84 17.21 7.70
N TRP A 72 23.92 16.73 6.87
CA TRP A 72 24.12 16.71 5.42
C TRP A 72 24.14 18.10 4.81
N GLU A 73 23.31 19.02 5.32
CA GLU A 73 23.35 20.44 4.91
C GLU A 73 24.71 21.05 5.25
N GLU A 74 25.21 20.86 6.48
CA GLU A 74 26.54 21.33 6.89
C GLU A 74 27.66 20.76 6.00
N GLU A 75 27.64 19.45 5.71
CA GLU A 75 28.64 18.82 4.83
C GLU A 75 28.62 19.38 3.40
N VAL A 76 27.43 19.68 2.87
CA VAL A 76 27.29 20.29 1.54
C VAL A 76 27.76 21.74 1.54
N ILE A 77 27.45 22.50 2.60
CA ILE A 77 27.90 23.88 2.78
C ILE A 77 29.43 23.93 2.83
N ASP A 78 30.06 23.06 3.63
CA ASP A 78 31.52 22.96 3.72
C ASP A 78 32.14 22.58 2.38
N GLY A 79 31.54 21.65 1.64
CA GLY A 79 32.00 21.23 0.31
C GLY A 79 31.92 22.31 -0.77
N VAL A 80 30.99 23.27 -0.63
CA VAL A 80 30.83 24.42 -1.54
C VAL A 80 31.83 25.54 -1.23
N GLY A 81 32.52 25.48 -0.08
CA GLY A 81 33.50 26.48 0.35
C GLY A 81 33.03 27.33 1.53
N GLY A 82 31.89 27.00 2.13
CA GLY A 82 31.35 27.67 3.31
C GLY A 82 30.00 28.35 3.08
N ILE A 83 29.49 28.98 4.14
CA ILE A 83 28.13 29.54 4.17
C ILE A 83 27.93 30.72 3.20
N ASN A 84 28.99 31.47 2.88
CA ASN A 84 28.90 32.65 2.01
C ASN A 84 28.75 32.22 0.54
N GLU A 85 29.55 31.25 0.13
CA GLU A 85 29.53 30.62 -1.19
C GLU A 85 28.21 29.86 -1.38
N TRP A 86 27.75 29.16 -0.34
CA TRP A 86 26.44 28.53 -0.33
C TRP A 86 25.29 29.53 -0.50
N ALA A 87 25.33 30.65 0.24
CA ALA A 87 24.28 31.68 0.15
C ALA A 87 24.26 32.39 -1.21
N ALA A 88 25.40 32.45 -1.90
CA ALA A 88 25.51 33.01 -3.24
C ALA A 88 24.91 32.12 -4.34
N LEU A 89 24.72 30.81 -4.08
CA LEU A 89 24.08 29.90 -5.02
C LEU A 89 22.58 30.16 -5.17
N ALA A 90 22.08 29.91 -6.39
CA ALA A 90 20.65 29.95 -6.64
C ALA A 90 19.91 28.91 -5.77
N GLU A 91 18.68 29.21 -5.38
CA GLU A 91 17.88 28.30 -4.54
C GLU A 91 17.67 26.93 -5.21
N GLU A 92 17.57 26.89 -6.53
CA GLU A 92 17.42 25.65 -7.29
C GLU A 92 18.69 24.79 -7.22
N GLU A 93 19.86 25.41 -7.33
CA GLU A 93 21.15 24.73 -7.22
C GLU A 93 21.34 24.16 -5.83
N ARG A 94 21.04 24.96 -4.79
CA ARG A 94 21.06 24.50 -3.40
C ARG A 94 20.14 23.30 -3.17
N LYS A 95 18.89 23.38 -3.64
CA LYS A 95 17.92 22.28 -3.56
C LYS A 95 18.41 21.04 -4.32
N SER A 96 19.04 21.21 -5.48
CA SER A 96 19.59 20.12 -6.27
C SER A 96 20.74 19.42 -5.54
N MET A 97 21.66 20.19 -4.94
CA MET A 97 22.80 19.65 -4.19
C MET A 97 22.35 18.88 -2.94
N LEU A 98 21.38 19.41 -2.19
CA LEU A 98 20.82 18.70 -1.03
C LEU A 98 20.09 17.41 -1.44
N ARG A 99 19.32 17.44 -2.54
CA ARG A 99 18.68 16.23 -3.06
C ARG A 99 19.71 15.20 -3.53
N ALA A 100 20.75 15.62 -4.22
CA ALA A 100 21.82 14.73 -4.67
C ALA A 100 22.56 14.09 -3.48
N LYS A 101 22.86 14.87 -2.44
CA LYS A 101 23.46 14.34 -1.19
C LYS A 101 22.52 13.36 -0.49
N MET A 102 21.23 13.70 -0.38
CA MET A 102 20.22 12.82 0.19
C MET A 102 20.08 11.52 -0.61
N GLU A 103 20.07 11.59 -1.94
CA GLU A 103 19.97 10.43 -2.83
C GLU A 103 21.23 9.56 -2.79
N MET A 104 22.41 10.16 -2.71
CA MET A 104 23.67 9.42 -2.54
C MET A 104 23.71 8.64 -1.22
N GLU A 105 23.22 9.22 -0.14
CA GLU A 105 23.25 8.63 1.20
C GLU A 105 22.07 7.66 1.46
N MET A 106 20.90 7.91 0.87
CA MET A 106 19.69 7.08 1.04
C MET A 106 19.46 6.08 -0.09
N GLY A 107 20.06 6.27 -1.26
CA GLY A 107 19.88 5.47 -2.47
C GLY A 107 20.55 4.10 -2.45
N GLY A 108 21.06 3.67 -1.29
CA GLY A 108 21.60 2.32 -1.07
C GLY A 108 20.59 1.28 -0.59
N TRP A 109 19.29 1.57 -0.62
CA TRP A 109 18.24 0.61 -0.29
C TRP A 109 17.44 0.25 -1.55
N ASP A 110 17.96 -0.74 -2.29
CA ASP A 110 17.16 -1.64 -3.14
C ASP A 110 16.72 -2.84 -2.28
#